data_AF-A0A8J5GCZ8-F1
#
_entry.id   AF-A0A8J5GCZ8-F1
#
_cell.length_a   1.000
_cell.length_b   1.000
_cell.length_c   1.000
_cell.angle_alpha   90.00
_cell.angle_beta   90.00
_cell.angle_gamma   90.00
#
_symmetry.space_group_name_H-M   'P 1'
#
loop_
_entity.id
_entity.type
_entity.pdbx_description
1 polymer ?
#
loop_
_entity_poly.entity_id
_entity_poly.type
_entity_poly.pdbx_seq_one_letter_code
_entity_poly.pdbx_strand_id
1 'polypeptide(L)'
;MNRIQLVWSCIWNVLSEFFVSVGLSENLSIAIFVMDSLRQLAMKFLEREELVNYNFQNEFLKPIVVIMQKSNSSEICELIVRCVSQMVLSCVNHVKSGWKSVFMVFTTAVADDRSLHCLLAVYTWKKCTLRNRFEQTDRETDNRVDILWESVTDNGLIRCLFLCFFIAIRLHEVLSRKGLRFRLCLR
;
A
#
# COMPACT_ATOMS: atom_id res chain seq x y z
N MET A 1 -19.62 2.00 12.84
CA MET A 1 -19.93 1.05 13.91
C MET A 1 -19.52 1.70 15.22
N ASN A 2 -20.48 2.07 16.07
CA ASN A 2 -20.20 2.59 17.42
C ASN A 2 -20.04 1.41 18.39
N ARG A 3 -19.05 0.55 18.13
CA ARG A 3 -18.65 -0.53 19.04
C ARG A 3 -17.35 -0.09 19.71
N ILE A 4 -17.16 -0.46 20.99
CA ILE A 4 -15.92 -0.20 21.72
C ILE A 4 -14.74 -0.77 20.92
N GLN A 5 -13.70 0.03 20.71
CA GLN A 5 -12.57 -0.29 19.82
C GLN A 5 -11.89 -1.61 20.16
N LEU A 6 -11.74 -1.92 21.45
CA LEU A 6 -11.18 -3.18 21.93
C LEU A 6 -11.98 -4.41 21.45
N VAL A 7 -13.31 -4.32 21.45
CA VAL A 7 -14.19 -5.40 20.95
C VAL A 7 -13.99 -5.59 19.46
N TRP A 8 -13.83 -4.50 18.71
CA TRP A 8 -13.52 -4.60 17.29
C TRP A 8 -12.17 -5.27 17.06
N SER A 9 -11.12 -4.88 17.79
CA SER A 9 -9.78 -5.48 17.65
C SER A 9 -9.81 -6.99 17.95
N CYS A 10 -10.54 -7.42 18.98
CA CYS A 10 -10.72 -8.85 19.27
C CYS A 10 -11.41 -9.59 18.12
N ILE A 11 -12.50 -9.04 17.56
CA ILE A 11 -13.22 -9.65 16.43
C ILE A 11 -12.31 -9.68 15.20
N TRP A 12 -11.61 -8.58 14.93
CA TRP A 12 -10.75 -8.46 13.77
C TRP A 12 -9.57 -9.42 13.83
N ASN A 13 -8.96 -9.64 15.00
CA ASN A 13 -7.87 -10.60 15.12
C ASN A 13 -8.29 -11.99 14.62
N VAL A 14 -9.44 -12.50 15.07
CA VAL A 14 -9.97 -13.79 14.62
C VAL A 14 -10.31 -13.78 13.12
N LEU A 15 -10.98 -12.74 12.63
CA LEU A 15 -11.34 -12.63 11.22
C LEU A 15 -10.11 -12.49 10.31
N SER A 16 -9.09 -11.76 10.76
CA SER A 16 -7.87 -11.49 10.02
C SER A 16 -7.10 -12.78 9.74
N GLU A 17 -7.00 -13.67 10.74
CA GLU A 17 -6.37 -14.97 10.60
C GLU A 17 -7.14 -15.86 9.62
N PHE A 18 -8.48 -15.86 9.72
CA PHE A 18 -9.33 -16.58 8.78
C PHE A 18 -9.13 -16.08 7.34
N PHE A 19 -9.14 -14.76 7.12
CA PHE A 19 -8.93 -14.18 5.80
C PHE A 19 -7.55 -14.52 5.23
N VAL A 20 -6.49 -14.53 6.04
CA VAL A 20 -5.16 -14.96 5.58
C VAL A 20 -5.16 -16.43 5.21
N SER A 21 -5.74 -17.30 6.05
CA SER A 21 -5.79 -18.74 5.79
C SER A 21 -6.53 -19.06 4.49
N VAL A 22 -7.68 -18.43 4.26
CA VAL A 22 -8.50 -18.69 3.08
C VAL A 22 -7.95 -17.96 1.84
N GLY A 23 -7.36 -16.77 2.01
CA GLY A 23 -6.68 -16.05 0.92
C GLY A 23 -5.45 -16.77 0.38
N LEU A 24 -4.84 -17.66 1.17
CA LEU A 24 -3.73 -18.53 0.77
C LEU A 24 -4.18 -19.93 0.32
N SER A 25 -5.48 -20.16 0.13
CA SER A 25 -5.98 -21.46 -0.33
C SER A 25 -5.50 -21.77 -1.75
N GLU A 26 -5.23 -23.05 -2.04
CA GLU A 26 -4.88 -23.51 -3.39
C GLU A 26 -6.03 -23.35 -4.39
N ASN A 27 -7.27 -23.28 -3.90
CA ASN A 27 -8.44 -23.02 -4.74
C ASN A 27 -8.51 -21.52 -5.09
N LEU A 28 -8.10 -21.20 -6.31
CA LEU A 28 -8.07 -19.83 -6.82
C LEU A 28 -9.42 -19.11 -6.68
N SER A 29 -10.55 -19.77 -6.93
CA SER A 29 -11.88 -19.14 -6.83
C SER A 29 -12.21 -18.70 -5.41
N ILE A 30 -11.82 -19.50 -4.42
CA ILE A 30 -12.01 -19.18 -2.99
C ILE A 30 -11.12 -18.00 -2.60
N ALA A 31 -9.85 -18.02 -3.01
CA ALA A 31 -8.91 -16.94 -2.74
C ALA A 31 -9.38 -15.62 -3.38
N ILE A 32 -9.86 -15.64 -4.63
CA ILE A 32 -10.42 -14.46 -5.31
C ILE A 32 -11.61 -13.89 -4.53
N PHE A 33 -12.53 -14.74 -4.10
CA PHE A 33 -13.72 -14.31 -3.35
C PHE A 33 -13.34 -13.63 -2.02
N VAL A 34 -12.38 -14.19 -1.29
CA VAL A 34 -11.87 -13.61 -0.05
C VAL A 34 -11.15 -12.30 -0.31
N MET A 35 -10.33 -12.22 -1.36
CA MET A 35 -9.64 -10.98 -1.70
C MET A 35 -10.61 -9.86 -2.07
N ASP A 36 -11.69 -10.17 -2.80
CA ASP A 36 -12.72 -9.18 -3.10
C ASP A 36 -13.50 -8.74 -1.86
N SER A 37 -13.82 -9.69 -0.97
CA SER A 37 -14.47 -9.39 0.31
C SER A 37 -13.61 -8.46 1.19
N LEU A 38 -12.30 -8.72 1.27
CA LEU A 38 -11.33 -7.85 1.95
C LEU A 38 -11.31 -6.45 1.34
N ARG A 39 -11.28 -6.35 0.01
CA ARG A 39 -11.31 -5.06 -0.72
C ARG A 39 -12.57 -4.27 -0.39
N GLN A 40 -13.75 -4.89 -0.48
CA GLN A 40 -15.02 -4.22 -0.20
C GLN A 40 -15.08 -3.70 1.24
N LEU A 41 -14.58 -4.49 2.19
CA LEU A 41 -14.53 -4.10 3.59
C LEU A 41 -13.52 -2.96 3.79
N ALA A 42 -12.33 -3.05 3.19
CA ALA A 42 -11.29 -2.04 3.26
C ALA A 42 -11.77 -0.68 2.76
N MET A 43 -12.49 -0.65 1.63
CA MET A 43 -13.07 0.58 1.07
C MET A 43 -13.97 1.30 2.09
N LYS A 44 -14.89 0.58 2.72
CA LYS A 44 -15.81 1.13 3.74
C LYS A 44 -15.10 1.60 5.01
N PHE A 45 -13.93 1.02 5.31
CA PHE A 45 -13.15 1.36 6.48
C PHE A 45 -12.19 2.53 6.23
N LEU A 46 -11.62 2.62 5.04
CA LEU A 46 -10.75 3.72 4.63
C LEU A 46 -11.51 5.05 4.50
N GLU A 47 -12.80 5.01 4.13
CA GLU A 47 -13.66 6.20 4.11
C GLU A 47 -13.94 6.81 5.50
N ARG A 48 -13.61 6.10 6.59
CA ARG A 48 -13.82 6.60 7.95
C ARG A 48 -12.58 7.35 8.44
N GLU A 49 -12.82 8.42 9.20
CA GLU A 49 -11.75 9.13 9.87
C GLU A 49 -11.04 8.22 10.89
N GLU A 50 -9.72 8.11 10.72
CA GLU A 50 -8.85 7.46 11.69
C GLU A 50 -8.45 8.46 12.79
N LEU A 51 -8.54 8.01 14.05
CA LEU A 51 -8.17 8.77 15.25
C LEU A 51 -6.65 8.88 15.39
N VAL A 52 -6.17 10.02 15.89
CA VAL A 52 -4.77 10.46 15.86
C VAL A 52 -3.77 9.49 16.55
N ASN A 53 -4.24 8.61 17.44
CA ASN A 53 -3.38 7.67 18.19
C ASN A 53 -3.70 6.19 17.90
N TYR A 54 -4.46 5.90 16.85
CA TYR A 54 -4.88 4.53 16.56
C TYR A 54 -4.67 4.18 15.09
N ASN A 55 -3.69 3.32 14.81
CA ASN A 55 -3.30 2.90 13.47
C ASN A 55 -4.21 1.78 12.93
N PHE A 56 -5.52 1.97 13.03
CA PHE A 56 -6.55 1.03 12.61
C PHE A 56 -6.38 0.59 11.16
N GLN A 57 -6.17 1.55 10.25
CA GLN A 57 -6.13 1.29 8.82
C GLN A 57 -4.95 0.37 8.48
N ASN A 58 -3.80 0.58 9.14
CA ASN A 58 -2.66 -0.31 9.02
C ASN A 58 -2.99 -1.74 9.48
N GLU A 59 -3.58 -1.91 10.68
CA GLU A 59 -3.98 -3.22 11.22
C GLU A 59 -5.01 -3.92 10.34
N PHE A 60 -5.98 -3.17 9.81
CA PHE A 60 -6.99 -3.69 8.91
C PHE A 60 -6.39 -4.24 7.62
N LEU A 61 -5.38 -3.55 7.06
CA LEU A 61 -4.77 -3.94 5.79
C LEU A 61 -3.69 -5.02 5.92
N LYS A 62 -3.28 -5.40 7.14
CA LYS A 62 -2.26 -6.44 7.37
C LYS A 62 -2.54 -7.76 6.65
N PRO A 63 -3.77 -8.32 6.64
CA PRO A 63 -4.05 -9.55 5.91
C PRO A 63 -3.69 -9.48 4.42
N ILE A 64 -3.98 -8.35 3.76
CA ILE A 64 -3.66 -8.15 2.34
C ILE A 64 -2.14 -8.20 2.12
N VAL A 65 -1.36 -7.58 3.01
CA VAL A 65 0.11 -7.61 2.97
C VAL A 65 0.63 -9.05 3.13
N VAL A 66 0.11 -9.79 4.11
CA VAL A 66 0.54 -11.16 4.38
C VAL A 66 0.22 -12.09 3.22
N ILE A 67 -0.96 -11.97 2.63
CA ILE A 67 -1.34 -12.78 1.46
C ILE A 67 -0.43 -12.46 0.27
N MET A 68 -0.14 -11.17 0.02
CA MET A 68 0.78 -10.75 -1.05
C MET A 68 2.18 -11.35 -0.89
N GLN A 69 2.68 -11.42 0.35
CA GLN A 69 4.03 -11.92 0.64
C GLN A 69 4.15 -13.44 0.60
N LYS A 70 3.06 -14.17 0.89
CA LYS A 70 3.06 -15.62 1.01
C LYS A 70 2.46 -16.35 -0.19
N SER A 71 1.67 -15.67 -1.02
CA SER A 71 1.06 -16.26 -2.20
C SER A 71 2.11 -16.56 -3.27
N ASN A 72 2.07 -17.77 -3.81
CA ASN A 72 2.88 -18.18 -4.96
C ASN A 72 2.14 -18.02 -6.29
N SER A 73 0.82 -17.72 -6.27
CA SER A 73 0.02 -17.49 -7.47
C SER A 73 0.16 -16.05 -7.96
N SER A 74 0.60 -15.89 -9.21
CA SER A 74 0.73 -14.60 -9.87
C SER A 74 -0.63 -13.92 -10.08
N GLU A 75 -1.69 -14.70 -10.25
CA GLU A 75 -3.07 -14.24 -10.40
C GLU A 75 -3.62 -13.63 -9.11
N ILE A 76 -3.32 -14.23 -7.95
CA ILE A 76 -3.70 -13.67 -6.64
C ILE A 76 -2.91 -12.37 -6.39
N CYS A 77 -1.60 -12.38 -6.65
CA CYS A 77 -0.76 -11.19 -6.51
C CYS A 77 -1.21 -10.06 -7.44
N GLU A 78 -1.61 -10.37 -8.69
CA GLU A 78 -2.26 -9.44 -9.60
C GLU A 78 -3.48 -8.78 -8.97
N LEU A 79 -4.40 -9.63 -8.50
CA LEU A 79 -5.66 -9.21 -7.97
C LEU A 79 -5.43 -8.27 -6.78
N ILE A 80 -4.52 -8.62 -5.87
CA ILE A 80 -4.14 -7.78 -4.73
C ILE A 80 -3.68 -6.40 -5.18
N VAL A 81 -2.75 -6.33 -6.14
CA VAL A 81 -2.23 -5.04 -6.64
C VAL A 81 -3.33 -4.21 -7.28
N ARG A 82 -4.25 -4.83 -8.03
CA ARG A 82 -5.41 -4.15 -8.63
C ARG A 82 -6.38 -3.64 -7.57
N CYS A 83 -6.71 -4.45 -6.58
CA CYS A 83 -7.58 -4.09 -5.47
C CYS A 83 -7.01 -2.91 -4.68
N VAL A 84 -5.74 -2.99 -4.27
CA VAL A 84 -5.07 -1.92 -3.51
C VAL A 84 -4.92 -0.67 -4.36
N SER A 85 -4.58 -0.80 -5.64
CA SER A 85 -4.50 0.34 -6.56
C SER A 85 -5.84 1.09 -6.65
N GLN A 86 -6.93 0.36 -6.85
CA GLN A 86 -8.27 0.93 -6.91
C GLN A 86 -8.64 1.61 -5.58
N MET A 87 -8.40 0.93 -4.46
CA MET A 87 -8.73 1.46 -3.13
C MET A 87 -8.06 2.80 -2.86
N VAL A 88 -6.77 2.89 -3.15
CA VAL A 88 -6.01 4.11 -2.91
C VAL A 88 -6.47 5.21 -3.85
N LEU A 89 -6.70 4.92 -5.14
CA LEU A 89 -7.17 5.95 -6.08
C LEU A 89 -8.55 6.50 -5.70
N SER A 90 -9.42 5.67 -5.14
CA SER A 90 -10.77 6.06 -4.70
C SER A 90 -10.79 6.79 -3.36
N CYS A 91 -9.85 6.48 -2.45
CA CYS A 91 -9.89 6.98 -1.07
C CYS A 91 -8.62 7.74 -0.65
N VAL A 92 -7.81 8.26 -1.59
CA VAL A 92 -6.45 8.79 -1.33
C VAL A 92 -6.39 9.81 -0.19
N ASN A 93 -7.40 10.69 -0.09
CA ASN A 93 -7.49 11.74 0.94
C ASN A 93 -7.82 11.20 2.35
N HIS A 94 -8.34 9.98 2.44
CA HIS A 94 -8.73 9.34 3.70
C HIS A 94 -7.71 8.29 4.18
N VAL A 95 -6.75 7.90 3.34
CA VAL A 95 -5.68 6.98 3.72
C VAL A 95 -4.69 7.73 4.62
N LYS A 96 -4.57 7.28 5.88
CA LYS A 96 -3.64 7.78 6.90
C LYS A 96 -2.62 6.69 7.24
N SER A 97 -2.76 5.97 8.35
CA SER A 97 -1.82 4.89 8.73
C SER A 97 -1.79 3.74 7.71
N GLY A 98 -2.85 3.59 6.91
CA GLY A 98 -2.98 2.57 5.87
C GLY A 98 -1.93 2.65 4.75
N TRP A 99 -1.29 3.82 4.56
CA TRP A 99 -0.22 3.99 3.57
C TRP A 99 0.94 3.02 3.79
N LYS A 100 1.23 2.66 5.04
CA LYS A 100 2.28 1.68 5.37
C LYS A 100 2.01 0.33 4.70
N SER A 101 0.81 -0.21 4.86
CA SER A 101 0.42 -1.49 4.24
C SER A 101 0.33 -1.39 2.71
N VAL A 102 -0.18 -0.28 2.18
CA VAL A 102 -0.21 -0.02 0.72
C VAL A 102 1.19 -0.07 0.12
N PHE A 103 2.15 0.61 0.76
CA PHE A 103 3.53 0.61 0.31
C PHE A 103 4.17 -0.78 0.43
N MET A 104 3.89 -1.53 1.50
CA MET A 104 4.37 -2.91 1.62
C MET A 104 3.86 -3.81 0.48
N VAL A 105 2.59 -3.66 0.05
CA VAL A 105 2.05 -4.42 -1.08
C VAL A 105 2.76 -4.05 -2.39
N PHE A 106 2.86 -2.76 -2.71
CA PHE A 106 3.49 -2.33 -3.97
C PHE A 106 4.98 -2.67 -4.02
N THR A 107 5.68 -2.60 -2.91
CA THR A 107 7.11 -2.92 -2.85
C THR A 107 7.34 -4.42 -3.02
N THR A 108 6.48 -5.26 -2.43
CA THR A 108 6.49 -6.71 -2.66
C THR A 108 6.18 -7.02 -4.12
N ALA A 109 5.22 -6.32 -4.74
CA ALA A 109 4.86 -6.52 -6.15
C ALA A 109 5.97 -6.11 -7.13
N VAL A 110 6.73 -5.05 -6.81
CA VAL A 110 7.88 -4.61 -7.63
C VAL A 110 9.09 -5.53 -7.45
N ALA A 111 9.24 -6.13 -6.27
CA ALA A 111 10.30 -7.11 -6.02
C ALA A 111 10.07 -8.43 -6.78
N ASP A 112 8.81 -8.75 -7.12
CA ASP A 112 8.47 -9.92 -7.93
C ASP A 112 8.62 -9.61 -9.43
N ASP A 113 9.74 -10.06 -10.01
CA ASP A 113 10.19 -9.81 -11.39
C ASP A 113 9.23 -10.40 -12.46
N ARG A 114 8.22 -11.17 -12.05
CA ARG A 114 7.43 -12.06 -12.92
C ARG A 114 6.20 -11.41 -13.57
N SER A 115 5.75 -10.23 -13.14
CA SER A 115 4.35 -9.86 -13.38
C SER A 115 4.10 -8.48 -14.01
N LEU A 116 3.13 -8.43 -14.94
CA LEU A 116 2.60 -7.21 -15.56
C LEU A 116 2.08 -6.20 -14.49
N HIS A 117 1.81 -6.69 -13.28
CA HIS A 117 1.26 -5.94 -12.13
C HIS A 117 2.28 -5.02 -11.49
N CYS A 118 3.58 -5.27 -11.70
CA CYS A 118 4.64 -4.32 -11.32
C CYS A 118 4.42 -2.95 -11.98
N LEU A 119 4.06 -2.91 -13.26
CA LEU A 119 3.77 -1.65 -13.96
C LEU A 119 2.53 -0.95 -13.40
N LEU A 120 1.48 -1.71 -13.05
CA LEU A 120 0.28 -1.14 -12.43
C LEU A 120 0.58 -0.58 -11.04
N ALA A 121 1.33 -1.30 -10.21
CA ALA A 121 1.76 -0.85 -8.90
C ALA A 121 2.56 0.46 -9.01
N VAL A 122 3.50 0.51 -9.94
CA VAL A 122 4.34 1.71 -10.19
C VAL A 122 3.51 2.88 -10.72
N TYR A 123 2.61 2.64 -11.66
CA TYR A 123 1.73 3.68 -12.21
C TYR A 123 0.88 4.29 -11.10
N THR A 124 0.22 3.45 -10.30
CA THR A 124 -0.62 3.90 -9.20
C THR A 124 0.21 4.62 -8.14
N TRP A 125 1.38 4.09 -7.78
CA TRP A 125 2.31 4.75 -6.87
C TRP A 125 2.64 6.17 -7.32
N LYS A 126 3.04 6.33 -8.58
CA LYS A 126 3.40 7.63 -9.16
C LYS A 126 2.21 8.58 -9.12
N LYS A 127 1.01 8.11 -9.50
CA LYS A 127 -0.21 8.90 -9.49
C LYS A 127 -0.59 9.37 -8.08
N CYS A 128 -0.48 8.51 -7.08
CA CYS A 128 -0.80 8.84 -5.69
C CYS A 128 0.23 9.78 -5.06
N THR A 129 1.51 9.54 -5.30
CA THR A 129 2.60 10.40 -4.78
C THR A 129 2.51 11.81 -5.37
N LEU A 130 2.21 11.95 -6.66
CA LEU A 130 2.04 13.26 -7.28
C LEU A 130 0.81 14.00 -6.75
N ARG A 131 -0.29 13.29 -6.47
CA ARG A 131 -1.52 13.89 -5.93
C ARG A 131 -1.33 14.36 -4.48
N ASN A 132 -0.72 13.55 -3.62
CA ASN A 132 -0.42 13.93 -2.23
C ASN A 132 0.60 15.08 -2.16
N ARG A 133 1.59 15.13 -3.06
CA ARG A 133 2.59 16.20 -3.11
C ARG A 133 1.96 17.54 -3.52
N PHE A 134 0.93 17.52 -4.39
CA PHE A 134 0.19 18.73 -4.77
C PHE A 134 -0.64 19.29 -3.60
N GLU A 135 -1.34 18.45 -2.83
CA GLU A 135 -2.14 18.92 -1.68
C GLU A 135 -1.30 19.45 -0.49
N GLN A 136 -0.03 19.04 -0.34
CA GLN A 136 0.86 19.59 0.68
C GLN A 136 1.46 20.96 0.32
N THR A 137 1.37 21.40 -0.95
CA THR A 137 1.99 22.67 -1.37
C THR A 137 1.10 23.89 -1.08
N ASP A 138 -0.15 23.69 -0.63
CA ASP A 138 -1.11 24.76 -0.35
C ASP A 138 -1.29 25.10 1.14
N ARG A 139 -0.48 24.53 2.06
CA ARG A 139 -0.53 24.90 3.49
C ARG A 139 0.86 25.09 4.08
N GLU A 140 1.32 26.34 3.96
CA GLU A 140 2.24 27.02 4.87
C GLU A 140 3.65 26.43 5.06
N THR A 141 4.60 27.17 4.47
CA THR A 141 5.91 27.55 5.01
C THR A 141 7.09 26.56 4.93
N ASP A 142 7.84 26.81 3.86
CA ASP A 142 9.25 26.65 3.51
C ASP A 142 10.33 26.76 4.62
N ASN A 143 10.02 26.68 5.91
CA ASN A 143 11.05 26.77 6.98
C ASN A 143 10.93 25.69 8.08
N ARG A 144 9.99 24.74 7.94
CA ARG A 144 9.87 23.58 8.86
C ARG A 144 10.50 22.30 8.33
N VAL A 145 10.88 22.27 7.06
CA VAL A 145 11.41 21.07 6.39
C VAL A 145 12.80 20.70 6.91
N ASP A 146 13.64 21.68 7.27
CA ASP A 146 14.99 21.43 7.80
C ASP A 146 15.02 20.97 9.27
N ILE A 147 14.08 21.44 10.10
CA ILE A 147 13.97 21.01 11.52
C ILE A 147 13.28 19.63 11.62
N LEU A 148 12.41 19.30 10.65
CA LEU A 148 11.93 17.93 10.46
C LEU A 148 13.04 17.01 9.90
N TRP A 149 14.06 17.52 9.23
CA TRP A 149 15.14 16.70 8.68
C TRP A 149 16.07 16.13 9.77
N GLU A 150 16.42 16.90 10.80
CA GLU A 150 17.30 16.44 11.90
C GLU A 150 16.60 15.58 12.97
N SER A 151 15.27 15.66 13.10
CA SER A 151 14.50 14.83 14.05
C SER A 151 13.99 13.50 13.46
N VAL A 152 14.17 13.29 12.15
CA VAL A 152 13.67 12.12 11.39
C VAL A 152 14.72 11.00 11.26
N THR A 153 15.86 11.12 11.94
CA THR A 153 16.88 10.07 12.03
C THR A 153 16.44 8.85 12.86
N ASP A 154 15.34 8.91 13.62
CA ASP A 154 15.03 7.85 14.59
C ASP A 154 13.83 6.93 14.30
N ASN A 155 13.01 7.12 13.26
CA ASN A 155 11.82 6.26 13.08
C ASN A 155 11.43 6.00 11.63
N GLY A 156 11.74 4.80 11.12
CA GLY A 156 10.96 4.01 10.15
C GLY A 156 10.71 4.55 8.72
N LEU A 157 10.72 5.85 8.48
CA LEU A 157 10.47 6.51 7.19
C LEU A 157 11.67 6.44 6.24
N ILE A 158 12.88 6.24 6.77
CA ILE A 158 14.10 6.03 5.97
C ILE A 158 13.99 4.76 5.11
N ARG A 159 13.26 3.73 5.55
CA ARG A 159 12.95 2.59 4.67
C ARG A 159 12.08 2.98 3.49
N CYS A 160 11.16 3.94 3.63
CA CYS A 160 10.28 4.38 2.55
C CYS A 160 11.01 5.20 1.48
N LEU A 161 11.95 6.07 1.87
CA LEU A 161 12.77 6.82 0.90
C LEU A 161 13.83 5.94 0.24
N PHE A 162 14.46 5.02 0.97
CA PHE A 162 15.32 4.00 0.37
C PHE A 162 14.53 3.05 -0.55
N LEU A 163 13.29 2.68 -0.22
CA LEU A 163 12.39 1.95 -1.12
C LEU A 163 12.01 2.76 -2.35
N CYS A 164 11.72 4.06 -2.23
CA CYS A 164 11.47 4.92 -3.39
C CYS A 164 12.68 4.92 -4.33
N PHE A 165 13.90 4.96 -3.78
CA PHE A 165 15.14 4.89 -4.55
C PHE A 165 15.37 3.50 -5.16
N PHE A 166 15.14 2.43 -4.41
CA PHE A 166 15.30 1.04 -4.88
C PHE A 166 14.24 0.67 -5.94
N ILE A 167 13.01 1.15 -5.79
CA ILE A 167 11.94 1.03 -6.77
C ILE A 167 12.26 1.87 -8.00
N ALA A 168 12.79 3.08 -7.87
CA ALA A 168 13.21 3.87 -9.02
C ALA A 168 14.34 3.20 -9.82
N ILE A 169 15.30 2.55 -9.13
CA ILE A 169 16.37 1.76 -9.75
C ILE A 169 15.81 0.52 -10.44
N ARG A 170 14.98 -0.28 -9.77
CA ARG A 170 14.36 -1.48 -10.37
C ARG A 170 13.41 -1.13 -11.51
N LEU A 171 12.70 -0.02 -11.40
CA LEU A 171 11.86 0.50 -12.46
C LEU A 171 12.70 0.92 -13.67
N HIS A 172 13.83 1.58 -13.46
CA HIS A 172 14.77 1.90 -14.55
C HIS A 172 15.30 0.62 -15.21
N GLU A 173 15.63 -0.41 -14.43
CA GLU A 173 16.15 -1.70 -14.93
C GLU A 173 15.10 -2.49 -15.73
N VAL A 174 13.87 -2.57 -15.23
CA VAL A 174 12.73 -3.25 -15.90
C VAL A 174 12.31 -2.50 -17.17
N LEU A 175 12.29 -1.17 -17.14
CA LEU A 175 11.98 -0.34 -18.33
C LEU A 175 13.12 -0.38 -19.36
N SER A 176 14.38 -0.47 -18.92
CA SER A 176 15.54 -0.63 -19.79
C SER A 176 15.50 -1.97 -20.54
N ARG A 177 15.08 -3.07 -19.91
CA ARG A 177 14.86 -4.37 -20.58
C ARG A 177 13.71 -4.34 -21.60
N LYS A 178 12.73 -3.45 -21.44
CA LYS A 178 11.59 -3.27 -22.36
C LYS A 178 11.80 -2.16 -23.40
N GLY A 179 13.01 -1.60 -23.51
CA GLY A 179 13.37 -0.60 -24.53
C GLY A 179 12.74 0.79 -24.33
N LEU A 180 12.12 1.06 -23.18
CA LEU A 180 11.47 2.33 -22.87
C LEU A 180 12.45 3.23 -22.10
N ARG A 181 13.08 4.21 -22.77
CA ARG A 181 13.95 5.19 -22.11
C ARG A 181 13.14 6.23 -21.34
N PHE A 182 13.26 6.23 -20.02
CA PHE A 182 12.85 7.36 -19.17
C PHE A 182 14.03 8.33 -19.02
N ARG A 183 13.87 9.59 -19.43
CA ARG A 183 14.76 10.67 -18.97
C ARG A 183 14.34 11.04 -17.55
N LEU A 184 15.10 10.59 -16.56
CA LEU A 184 15.04 11.14 -15.21
C LEU A 184 15.56 12.58 -15.27
N CYS A 185 14.67 13.56 -15.16
CA CYS A 185 15.05 14.93 -14.86
C CYS A 185 15.38 14.99 -13.37
N LEU A 186 16.62 14.62 -13.03
CA LEU A 186 17.25 14.94 -11.75
C LEU A 186 18.05 16.22 -11.99
N ARG A 187 17.49 17.34 -11.55
CA ARG A 187 18.21 18.58 -11.31
C ARG A 187 17.72 19.17 -10.00
#